data_AF-A0A562PPC3-F1
#
_entry.id   AF-A0A562PPC3-F1
#
_cell.length_a   1.000
_cell.length_b   1.000
_cell.length_c   1.000
_cell.angle_alpha   90.00
_cell.angle_beta   90.00
_cell.angle_gamma   90.00
#
_symmetry.space_group_name_H-M   'P 1'
#
loop_
_entity.id
_entity.type
_entity.pdbx_description
1 polymer ?
#
loop_
_entity_poly.entity_id
_entity_poly.type
_entity_poly.pdbx_seq_one_letter_code
_entity_poly.pdbx_strand_id
1 'polypeptide(L)'
;MKKIVVLLLVVNFSFAQQNKRKLVWDENFSGKTLNENSWNFELGNGCPNCGWGNNERQLYTKQNHKLAKNKLVVTAKKEGDKYTSTRITTKGKKEFQYGRFEARAKLPVGKGVWPALWMLGSNINEVGWPKCGEIDILEYVGKEPNMVFTSLHTQDSHGNTINTKKTRFDDIEKGFHIYAMEWTKDKIDFFVDDTLVYTFQPENKTEAIWPYNQPFYFIVNMAIGGNFGGPEVDDTIFPQDFIVDYIRVYQ
;
A
#
# COMPACT_ATOMS: atom_id res chain seq x y z
N MET A 1 -23.71 61.66 35.08
CA MET A 1 -23.90 60.84 33.86
C MET A 1 -22.70 59.90 33.73
N LYS A 2 -22.82 58.62 34.11
CA LYS A 2 -21.74 57.63 34.01
C LYS A 2 -21.80 56.99 32.61
N LYS A 3 -20.73 57.10 31.82
CA LYS A 3 -20.62 56.48 30.49
C LYS A 3 -20.30 55.00 30.65
N ILE A 4 -21.19 54.13 30.16
CA ILE A 4 -20.96 52.69 30.04
C ILE A 4 -20.17 52.47 28.74
N VAL A 5 -18.97 51.91 28.86
CA VAL A 5 -18.19 51.43 27.72
C VAL A 5 -18.58 49.98 27.48
N VAL A 6 -19.26 49.71 26.37
CA VAL A 6 -19.57 48.36 25.91
C VAL A 6 -18.37 47.87 25.10
N LEU A 7 -17.67 46.88 25.63
CA LEU A 7 -16.57 46.20 24.94
C LEU A 7 -17.19 45.15 24.00
N LEU A 8 -17.17 45.42 22.68
CA LEU A 8 -17.55 44.42 21.68
C LEU A 8 -16.43 43.40 21.51
N LEU A 9 -16.68 42.17 21.98
CA LEU A 9 -15.87 40.99 21.66
C LEU A 9 -16.18 40.56 20.22
N VAL A 10 -15.25 40.84 19.31
CA VAL A 10 -15.27 40.29 17.95
C VAL A 10 -14.65 38.89 18.01
N VAL A 11 -15.50 37.86 18.01
CA VAL A 11 -15.06 36.47 17.86
C VAL A 11 -14.80 36.22 16.39
N ASN A 12 -13.52 36.24 15.98
CA ASN A 12 -13.12 35.76 14.67
C ASN A 12 -13.25 34.25 14.63
N PHE A 13 -14.36 33.75 14.09
CA PHE A 13 -14.45 32.36 13.63
C PHE A 13 -13.58 32.22 12.39
N SER A 14 -12.34 31.81 12.58
CA SER A 14 -11.51 31.28 11.49
C SER A 14 -12.15 29.97 11.02
N PHE A 15 -12.97 30.03 9.98
CA PHE A 15 -13.35 28.84 9.22
C PHE A 15 -12.07 28.31 8.57
N ALA A 16 -11.45 27.32 9.21
CA ALA A 16 -10.44 26.51 8.55
C ALA A 16 -11.11 25.88 7.32
N GLN A 17 -10.75 26.38 6.14
CA GLN A 17 -11.23 25.85 4.87
C GLN A 17 -10.65 24.44 4.74
N GLN A 18 -11.42 23.44 5.16
CA GLN A 18 -11.13 22.03 4.88
C GLN A 18 -11.13 21.90 3.36
N ASN A 19 -9.96 21.84 2.75
CA ASN A 19 -9.83 21.57 1.32
C ASN A 19 -10.47 20.20 1.04
N LYS A 20 -11.70 20.23 0.54
CA LYS A 20 -12.48 19.02 0.28
C LYS A 20 -11.91 18.36 -0.97
N ARG A 21 -11.05 17.34 -0.78
CA ARG A 21 -10.52 16.51 -1.86
C ARG A 21 -11.66 15.85 -2.64
N LYS A 22 -11.52 15.74 -3.96
CA LYS A 22 -12.46 15.09 -4.87
C LYS A 22 -11.99 13.67 -5.15
N LEU A 23 -12.91 12.70 -5.16
CA LEU A 23 -12.63 11.33 -5.61
C LEU A 23 -12.31 11.36 -7.11
N VAL A 24 -11.08 10.99 -7.50
CA VAL A 24 -10.62 10.98 -8.90
C VAL A 24 -10.50 9.58 -9.49
N TRP A 25 -10.40 8.55 -8.65
CA TRP A 25 -10.43 7.15 -9.07
C TRP A 25 -10.99 6.25 -7.96
N ASP A 26 -11.84 5.30 -8.34
CA ASP A 26 -12.50 4.32 -7.47
C ASP A 26 -12.43 2.94 -8.12
N GLU A 27 -11.61 2.06 -7.58
CA GLU A 27 -11.63 0.64 -7.87
C GLU A 27 -12.42 -0.07 -6.76
N ASN A 28 -13.65 -0.45 -7.07
CA ASN A 28 -14.59 -1.07 -6.13
C ASN A 28 -14.78 -2.57 -6.37
N PHE A 29 -14.03 -3.14 -7.32
CA PHE A 29 -14.03 -4.56 -7.65
C PHE A 29 -15.43 -5.17 -7.89
N SER A 30 -16.39 -4.38 -8.39
CA SER A 30 -17.78 -4.81 -8.60
C SER A 30 -17.99 -5.61 -9.90
N GLY A 31 -16.96 -5.73 -10.72
CA GLY A 31 -16.99 -6.49 -11.97
C GLY A 31 -17.09 -8.01 -11.76
N LYS A 32 -17.41 -8.75 -12.82
CA LYS A 32 -17.32 -10.22 -12.81
C LYS A 32 -15.87 -10.72 -12.94
N THR A 33 -15.01 -9.91 -13.55
CA THR A 33 -13.59 -10.17 -13.79
C THR A 33 -12.81 -8.90 -13.49
N LEU A 34 -11.51 -9.05 -13.21
CA LEU A 34 -10.63 -7.89 -13.01
C LEU A 34 -10.67 -6.98 -14.24
N ASN A 35 -10.76 -5.66 -14.02
CA ASN A 35 -10.74 -4.68 -15.09
C ASN A 35 -9.32 -4.54 -15.65
N GLU A 36 -9.01 -5.31 -16.71
CA GLU A 36 -7.68 -5.25 -17.34
C GLU A 36 -7.40 -3.91 -18.06
N ASN A 37 -8.34 -2.97 -18.17
CA ASN A 37 -8.02 -1.59 -18.57
C ASN A 37 -7.37 -0.78 -17.45
N SER A 38 -7.52 -1.21 -16.19
CA SER A 38 -6.89 -0.59 -15.02
C SER A 38 -5.72 -1.42 -14.49
N TRP A 39 -5.80 -2.74 -14.61
CA TRP A 39 -4.85 -3.67 -14.00
C TRP A 39 -4.07 -4.50 -15.03
N ASN A 40 -2.81 -4.74 -14.72
CA ASN A 40 -1.94 -5.74 -15.32
C ASN A 40 -1.77 -6.91 -14.35
N PHE A 41 -1.47 -8.09 -14.89
CA PHE A 41 -0.95 -9.19 -14.08
C PHE A 41 0.56 -9.26 -14.25
N GLU A 42 1.28 -9.38 -13.15
CA GLU A 42 2.69 -9.80 -13.16
C GLU A 42 2.74 -11.30 -12.87
N LEU A 43 3.44 -12.05 -13.71
CA LEU A 43 3.34 -13.52 -13.76
C LEU A 43 4.68 -14.19 -13.46
N GLY A 44 4.61 -15.42 -12.95
CA GLY A 44 5.78 -16.25 -12.68
C GLY A 44 6.51 -15.85 -11.40
N ASN A 45 7.82 -16.08 -11.39
CA ASN A 45 8.71 -15.88 -10.22
C ASN A 45 9.58 -14.61 -10.33
N GLY A 46 9.29 -13.71 -11.27
CA GLY A 46 9.97 -12.41 -11.38
C GLY A 46 11.29 -12.39 -12.17
N CYS A 47 11.72 -13.49 -12.79
CA CYS A 47 12.96 -13.50 -13.58
C CYS A 47 12.94 -12.42 -14.70
N PRO A 48 14.06 -11.72 -14.96
CA PRO A 48 15.41 -11.98 -14.45
C PRO A 48 15.65 -11.60 -12.97
N ASN A 49 14.76 -10.82 -12.35
CA ASN A 49 14.76 -10.58 -10.90
C ASN A 49 14.12 -11.76 -10.13
N CYS A 50 14.67 -12.96 -10.31
CA CYS A 50 14.07 -14.21 -9.85
C CYS A 50 13.81 -14.20 -8.33
N GLY A 51 12.71 -14.84 -7.90
CA GLY A 51 12.23 -14.73 -6.52
C GLY A 51 11.74 -13.33 -6.17
N TRP A 52 11.38 -12.53 -7.20
CA TRP A 52 11.00 -11.12 -7.09
C TRP A 52 12.04 -10.25 -6.37
N GLY A 53 13.31 -10.64 -6.41
CA GLY A 53 14.43 -9.98 -5.71
C GLY A 53 14.58 -10.36 -4.24
N ASN A 54 13.64 -11.12 -3.68
CA ASN A 54 13.53 -11.40 -2.25
C ASN A 54 13.47 -12.89 -1.92
N ASN A 55 13.87 -13.78 -2.84
CA ASN A 55 13.77 -15.24 -2.68
C ASN A 55 12.35 -15.73 -2.35
N GLU A 56 11.35 -15.03 -2.88
CA GLU A 56 9.93 -15.39 -2.73
C GLU A 56 9.64 -16.75 -3.40
N ARG A 57 8.72 -17.54 -2.80
CA ARG A 57 8.49 -18.95 -3.20
C ARG A 57 7.36 -19.11 -4.22
N GLN A 58 6.49 -18.13 -4.38
CA GLN A 58 5.30 -18.24 -5.22
C GLN A 58 5.57 -18.00 -6.70
N LEU A 59 4.74 -18.64 -7.53
CA LEU A 59 4.46 -18.21 -8.88
C LEU A 59 3.22 -17.33 -8.86
N TYR A 60 3.32 -16.08 -9.34
CA TYR A 60 2.15 -15.26 -9.56
C TYR A 60 1.40 -15.70 -10.81
N THR A 61 0.07 -15.81 -10.71
CA THR A 61 -0.80 -16.34 -11.76
C THR A 61 -2.07 -15.50 -11.93
N LYS A 62 -2.82 -15.74 -13.02
CA LYS A 62 -4.17 -15.18 -13.22
C LYS A 62 -5.27 -15.98 -12.52
N GLN A 63 -4.96 -17.16 -11.96
CA GLN A 63 -5.94 -18.13 -11.44
C GLN A 63 -6.09 -18.08 -9.91
N ASN A 64 -5.28 -17.26 -9.24
CA ASN A 64 -5.25 -17.11 -7.78
C ASN A 64 -6.02 -15.88 -7.28
N HIS A 65 -6.90 -15.31 -8.10
CA HIS A 65 -7.80 -14.25 -7.68
C HIS A 65 -9.23 -14.49 -8.16
N LYS A 66 -10.18 -13.86 -7.48
CA LYS A 66 -11.57 -13.74 -7.94
C LYS A 66 -12.16 -12.42 -7.46
N LEU A 67 -13.16 -11.93 -8.19
CA LEU A 67 -14.02 -10.86 -7.71
C LEU A 67 -15.27 -11.48 -7.10
N ALA A 68 -15.50 -11.23 -5.81
CA ALA A 68 -16.61 -11.81 -5.08
C ALA A 68 -17.20 -10.81 -4.09
N LYS A 69 -18.52 -10.57 -4.16
CA LYS A 69 -19.23 -9.61 -3.29
C LYS A 69 -18.60 -8.22 -3.30
N ASN A 70 -18.27 -7.73 -4.50
CA ASN A 70 -17.59 -6.44 -4.76
C ASN A 70 -16.26 -6.31 -4.02
N LYS A 71 -15.43 -7.35 -4.07
CA LYS A 71 -14.10 -7.40 -3.46
C LYS A 71 -13.17 -8.19 -4.34
N LEU A 72 -11.92 -7.75 -4.40
CA LEU A 72 -10.82 -8.58 -4.87
C LEU A 72 -10.47 -9.56 -3.75
N VAL A 73 -10.46 -10.86 -4.06
CA VAL A 73 -9.93 -11.91 -3.18
C VAL A 73 -8.72 -12.51 -3.88
N VAL A 74 -7.52 -12.29 -3.32
CA VAL A 74 -6.29 -12.97 -3.72
C VAL A 74 -6.10 -14.16 -2.80
N THR A 75 -5.99 -15.37 -3.35
CA THR A 75 -5.83 -16.61 -2.60
C THR A 75 -4.43 -17.19 -2.82
N ALA A 76 -3.63 -17.19 -1.76
CA ALA A 76 -2.35 -17.89 -1.69
C ALA A 76 -2.63 -19.39 -1.50
N LYS A 77 -2.01 -20.22 -2.32
CA LYS A 77 -2.22 -21.68 -2.30
C LYS A 77 -0.89 -22.41 -2.28
N LYS A 78 -0.92 -23.60 -1.68
CA LYS A 78 0.09 -24.64 -1.84
C LYS A 78 -0.54 -25.83 -2.57
N GLU A 79 -0.02 -26.15 -3.75
CA GLU A 79 -0.48 -27.24 -4.61
C GLU A 79 0.70 -28.19 -4.88
N GLY A 80 0.76 -29.28 -4.11
CA GLY A 80 1.97 -30.11 -4.04
C GLY A 80 3.16 -29.32 -3.50
N ASP A 81 4.23 -29.23 -4.27
CA ASP A 81 5.44 -28.48 -3.93
C ASP A 81 5.44 -27.03 -4.44
N LYS A 82 4.35 -26.60 -5.10
CA LYS A 82 4.26 -25.27 -5.72
C LYS A 82 3.42 -24.32 -4.87
N TYR A 83 3.93 -23.11 -4.70
CA TYR A 83 3.17 -21.98 -4.17
C TYR A 83 2.64 -21.13 -5.32
N THR A 84 1.39 -20.71 -5.23
CA THR A 84 0.77 -19.82 -6.22
C THR A 84 0.01 -18.70 -5.54
N SER A 85 0.01 -17.52 -6.17
CA SER A 85 -0.69 -16.33 -5.67
C SER A 85 -0.98 -15.36 -6.83
N THR A 86 -1.42 -14.14 -6.55
CA THR A 86 -1.63 -13.08 -7.55
C THR A 86 -0.85 -11.81 -7.19
N ARG A 87 -0.29 -11.17 -8.21
CA ARG A 87 0.28 -9.83 -8.18
C ARG A 87 -0.28 -9.04 -9.35
N ILE A 88 -0.88 -7.90 -9.06
CA ILE A 88 -1.47 -7.01 -10.06
C ILE A 88 -0.93 -5.60 -9.91
N THR A 89 -0.78 -4.89 -11.02
CA THR A 89 -0.27 -3.51 -11.03
C THR A 89 -1.12 -2.60 -11.90
N THR A 90 -1.11 -1.29 -11.64
CA THR A 90 -1.75 -0.31 -12.52
C THR A 90 -0.77 0.39 -13.47
N LYS A 91 0.46 -0.12 -13.60
CA LYS A 91 1.54 0.45 -14.43
C LYS A 91 1.08 0.72 -15.86
N GLY A 92 1.31 1.95 -16.35
CA GLY A 92 0.91 2.39 -17.69
C GLY A 92 -0.60 2.49 -17.92
N LYS A 93 -1.43 2.34 -16.88
CA LYS A 93 -2.90 2.35 -16.97
C LYS A 93 -3.52 3.38 -16.03
N LYS A 94 -3.22 3.31 -14.73
CA LYS A 94 -3.64 4.27 -13.71
C LYS A 94 -2.44 4.64 -12.86
N GLU A 95 -2.05 5.90 -12.96
CA GLU A 95 -0.90 6.45 -12.26
C GLU A 95 -1.28 7.82 -11.70
N PHE A 96 -0.77 8.15 -10.52
CA PHE A 96 -1.21 9.31 -9.78
C PHE A 96 -0.02 10.00 -9.13
N GLN A 97 -0.12 11.32 -8.98
CA GLN A 97 0.84 12.12 -8.24
C GLN A 97 0.09 12.95 -7.22
N TYR A 98 0.47 12.82 -5.94
CA TYR A 98 -0.16 13.48 -4.80
C TYR A 98 -1.65 13.13 -4.60
N GLY A 99 -2.15 13.44 -3.40
CA GLY A 99 -3.53 13.20 -3.00
C GLY A 99 -3.63 12.34 -1.75
N ARG A 100 -4.85 11.86 -1.47
CA ARG A 100 -5.12 10.81 -0.50
C ARG A 100 -5.36 9.51 -1.23
N PHE A 101 -4.69 8.45 -0.81
CA PHE A 101 -4.79 7.12 -1.36
C PHE A 101 -5.28 6.23 -0.24
N GLU A 102 -6.32 5.45 -0.47
CA GLU A 102 -6.96 4.67 0.58
C GLU A 102 -7.37 3.31 0.03
N ALA A 103 -7.01 2.26 0.73
CA ALA A 103 -7.51 0.92 0.48
C ALA A 103 -8.13 0.33 1.75
N ARG A 104 -9.27 -0.32 1.59
CA ARG A 104 -9.90 -1.08 2.67
C ARG A 104 -9.65 -2.55 2.45
N ALA A 105 -8.92 -3.20 3.35
CA ALA A 105 -8.50 -4.58 3.15
C ALA A 105 -8.58 -5.41 4.43
N LYS A 106 -8.70 -6.73 4.26
CA LYS A 106 -8.64 -7.75 5.30
C LYS A 106 -7.43 -8.63 5.05
N LEU A 107 -6.60 -8.80 6.08
CA LEU A 107 -5.34 -9.53 6.00
C LEU A 107 -5.55 -11.06 6.05
N PRO A 108 -4.71 -11.83 5.33
CA PRO A 108 -4.46 -13.24 5.60
C PRO A 108 -3.69 -13.42 6.92
N VAL A 109 -3.59 -14.64 7.42
CA VAL A 109 -2.85 -14.97 8.65
C VAL A 109 -1.91 -16.15 8.46
N GLY A 110 -0.91 -16.26 9.34
CA GLY A 110 -0.03 -17.43 9.42
C GLY A 110 1.40 -17.19 8.93
N LYS A 111 2.34 -17.94 9.48
CA LYS A 111 3.77 -17.75 9.20
C LYS A 111 4.07 -17.98 7.72
N GLY A 112 4.65 -16.97 7.07
CA GLY A 112 5.12 -17.03 5.69
C GLY A 112 4.22 -16.31 4.67
N VAL A 113 3.02 -15.87 5.02
CA VAL A 113 2.26 -14.97 4.11
C VAL A 113 2.77 -13.54 4.23
N TRP A 114 2.79 -12.84 3.09
CA TRP A 114 3.20 -11.46 2.99
C TRP A 114 2.28 -10.69 2.01
N PRO A 115 1.08 -10.28 2.45
CA PRO A 115 0.21 -9.35 1.72
C PRO A 115 0.82 -7.93 1.66
N ALA A 116 0.63 -7.27 0.52
CA ALA A 116 1.16 -5.95 0.25
C ALA A 116 0.19 -5.10 -0.59
N LEU A 117 0.07 -3.82 -0.23
CA LEU A 117 -0.51 -2.75 -1.06
C LEU A 117 0.45 -1.57 -1.06
N TRP A 118 1.05 -1.31 -2.20
CA TRP A 118 2.22 -0.44 -2.33
C TRP A 118 2.26 0.21 -3.71
N MET A 119 3.22 1.09 -3.92
CA MET A 119 3.37 1.84 -5.16
C MET A 119 4.82 1.95 -5.59
N LEU A 120 5.05 1.97 -6.90
CA LEU A 120 6.35 2.24 -7.51
C LEU A 120 6.27 3.46 -8.43
N GLY A 121 7.38 4.20 -8.52
CA GLY A 121 7.49 5.33 -9.44
C GLY A 121 7.36 4.89 -10.89
N SER A 122 6.60 5.64 -11.67
CA SER A 122 6.31 5.31 -13.08
C SER A 122 7.56 5.25 -13.95
N ASN A 123 8.63 5.97 -13.57
CA ASN A 123 9.91 6.00 -14.29
C ASN A 123 10.82 4.79 -14.02
N ILE A 124 10.32 3.71 -13.43
CA ILE A 124 11.12 2.52 -13.09
C ILE A 124 11.82 1.89 -14.31
N ASN A 125 11.26 2.00 -15.51
CA ASN A 125 11.89 1.43 -16.71
C ASN A 125 13.10 2.26 -17.18
N GLU A 126 13.12 3.55 -16.83
CA GLU A 126 14.13 4.52 -17.20
C GLU A 126 15.28 4.56 -16.20
N VAL A 127 14.96 4.52 -14.89
CA VAL A 127 15.97 4.71 -13.82
C VAL A 127 16.22 3.48 -12.95
N GLY A 128 15.33 2.48 -13.00
CA GLY A 128 15.37 1.29 -12.17
C GLY A 128 15.00 1.55 -10.70
N TRP A 129 14.74 0.47 -9.98
CA TRP A 129 14.67 0.49 -8.52
C TRP A 129 16.09 0.52 -7.93
N PRO A 130 16.37 1.26 -6.84
CA PRO A 130 15.44 2.02 -5.99
C PRO A 130 15.27 3.49 -6.41
N LYS A 131 15.88 3.92 -7.51
CA LYS A 131 15.86 5.33 -7.95
C LYS A 131 14.47 5.83 -8.32
N CYS A 132 13.60 4.94 -8.80
CA CYS A 132 12.21 5.29 -9.10
C CYS A 132 11.38 5.64 -7.86
N GLY A 133 11.83 5.22 -6.67
CA GLY A 133 11.08 5.34 -5.44
C GLY A 133 10.00 4.26 -5.29
N GLU A 134 9.74 3.94 -4.03
CA GLU A 134 8.71 2.99 -3.58
C GLU A 134 7.98 3.58 -2.37
N ILE A 135 6.67 3.32 -2.29
CA ILE A 135 5.81 3.74 -1.18
C ILE A 135 4.97 2.54 -0.73
N ASP A 136 5.24 2.03 0.46
CA ASP A 136 4.57 0.88 1.04
C ASP A 136 3.47 1.35 2.00
N ILE A 137 2.22 1.32 1.52
CA ILE A 137 1.05 1.81 2.27
C ILE A 137 0.58 0.76 3.27
N LEU A 138 0.64 -0.52 2.87
CA LEU A 138 0.37 -1.68 3.71
C LEU A 138 1.38 -2.76 3.40
N GLU A 139 2.16 -3.08 4.41
CA GLU A 139 3.01 -4.27 4.46
C GLU A 139 2.68 -5.04 5.74
N TYR A 140 2.39 -6.33 5.63
CA TYR A 140 2.18 -7.22 6.76
C TYR A 140 2.88 -8.55 6.50
N VAL A 141 3.52 -9.11 7.53
CA VAL A 141 4.14 -10.44 7.47
C VAL A 141 3.50 -11.33 8.52
N GLY A 142 2.88 -12.43 8.10
CA GLY A 142 2.11 -13.28 9.02
C GLY A 142 2.97 -14.03 10.05
N LYS A 143 4.31 -13.96 9.95
CA LYS A 143 5.24 -14.40 10.99
C LYS A 143 5.33 -13.43 12.18
N GLU A 144 4.87 -12.19 12.02
CA GLU A 144 4.82 -11.16 13.05
C GLU A 144 3.39 -10.60 13.18
N PRO A 145 2.48 -11.36 13.81
CA PRO A 145 1.11 -10.91 14.02
C PRO A 145 1.04 -9.55 14.72
N ASN A 146 -0.06 -8.85 14.51
CA ASN A 146 -0.38 -7.55 15.09
C ASN A 146 0.50 -6.40 14.61
N MET A 147 1.37 -6.60 13.63
CA MET A 147 2.33 -5.60 13.18
C MET A 147 2.13 -5.24 11.71
N VAL A 148 1.92 -3.95 11.45
CA VAL A 148 1.90 -3.38 10.09
C VAL A 148 3.15 -2.53 9.88
N PHE A 149 3.68 -2.57 8.67
CA PHE A 149 4.81 -1.78 8.25
C PHE A 149 4.34 -0.74 7.22
N THR A 150 4.91 0.45 7.33
CA THR A 150 4.79 1.54 6.35
C THR A 150 6.20 2.00 6.05
N SER A 151 6.59 1.99 4.78
CA SER A 151 7.99 2.09 4.38
C SER A 151 8.16 2.88 3.10
N LEU A 152 9.29 3.57 2.99
CA LEU A 152 9.73 4.29 1.80
C LEU A 152 11.08 3.73 1.37
N HIS A 153 11.22 3.38 0.10
CA HIS A 153 12.51 3.03 -0.50
C HIS A 153 12.91 4.07 -1.54
N THR A 154 14.15 4.55 -1.44
CA THR A 154 14.75 5.57 -2.28
C THR A 154 16.19 5.21 -2.59
N GLN A 155 16.85 5.97 -3.48
CA GLN A 155 18.27 5.79 -3.70
C GLN A 155 19.10 5.96 -2.42
N ASP A 156 18.71 6.89 -1.54
CA ASP A 156 19.41 7.17 -0.28
C ASP A 156 19.17 6.09 0.79
N SER A 157 17.98 5.48 0.83
CA SER A 157 17.68 4.39 1.77
C SER A 157 16.70 3.38 1.18
N HIS A 158 17.13 2.12 1.02
CA HIS A 158 16.36 1.03 0.42
C HIS A 158 16.79 -0.35 0.96
N GLY A 159 16.02 -1.40 0.67
CA GLY A 159 16.21 -2.71 1.30
C GLY A 159 15.90 -2.64 2.81
N ASN A 160 16.91 -2.64 3.66
CA ASN A 160 16.74 -2.35 5.09
C ASN A 160 16.64 -0.84 5.33
N THR A 161 15.62 -0.22 4.73
CA THR A 161 15.42 1.24 4.74
C THR A 161 15.27 1.76 6.17
N ILE A 162 15.85 2.93 6.45
CA ILE A 162 15.61 3.64 7.72
C ILE A 162 14.27 4.38 7.70
N ASN A 163 13.70 4.60 6.51
CA ASN A 163 12.46 5.34 6.31
C ASN A 163 11.25 4.40 6.47
N THR A 164 11.19 3.69 7.59
CA THR A 164 10.13 2.72 7.90
C THR A 164 9.58 2.92 9.30
N LYS A 165 8.31 2.58 9.46
CA LYS A 165 7.65 2.47 10.76
C LYS A 165 6.89 1.17 10.84
N LYS A 166 7.22 0.41 11.89
CA LYS A 166 6.46 -0.75 12.34
C LYS A 166 5.49 -0.32 13.45
N THR A 167 4.21 -0.60 13.28
CA THR A 167 3.15 -0.18 14.20
C THR A 167 2.31 -1.36 14.64
N ARG A 168 2.05 -1.44 15.95
CA ARG A 168 1.28 -2.52 16.56
C ARG A 168 -0.22 -2.18 16.60
N PHE A 169 -1.04 -3.15 16.21
CA PHE A 169 -2.50 -3.14 16.26
C PHE A 169 -2.99 -4.53 16.69
N ASP A 170 -3.51 -4.65 17.91
CA ASP A 170 -3.87 -5.96 18.51
C ASP A 170 -5.00 -6.70 17.78
N ASP A 171 -5.74 -6.00 16.92
CA ASP A 171 -6.88 -6.55 16.17
C ASP A 171 -6.73 -6.44 14.65
N ILE A 172 -5.53 -6.19 14.11
CA ILE A 172 -5.36 -5.90 12.67
C ILE A 172 -5.78 -7.04 11.73
N GLU A 173 -5.74 -8.28 12.21
CA GLU A 173 -6.22 -9.45 11.47
C GLU A 173 -7.75 -9.61 11.54
N LYS A 174 -8.42 -8.90 12.45
CA LYS A 174 -9.86 -9.02 12.72
C LYS A 174 -10.67 -8.11 11.82
N GLY A 175 -10.99 -8.64 10.64
CA GLY A 175 -11.91 -7.98 9.73
C GLY A 175 -11.18 -7.04 8.78
N PHE A 176 -11.83 -5.94 8.42
CA PHE A 176 -11.29 -5.00 7.44
C PHE A 176 -10.82 -3.74 8.13
N HIS A 177 -9.65 -3.27 7.72
CA HIS A 177 -9.06 -2.01 8.15
C HIS A 177 -8.84 -1.10 6.94
N ILE A 178 -8.73 0.19 7.20
CA ILE A 178 -8.42 1.19 6.19
C ILE A 178 -6.94 1.52 6.28
N TYR A 179 -6.21 1.31 5.19
CA TYR A 179 -4.81 1.67 5.03
C TYR A 179 -4.74 2.82 4.06
N ALA A 180 -4.17 3.95 4.48
CA ALA A 180 -4.16 5.15 3.68
C ALA A 180 -2.81 5.87 3.72
N MET A 181 -2.58 6.68 2.70
CA MET A 181 -1.57 7.73 2.73
C MET A 181 -2.13 9.07 2.27
N GLU A 182 -1.54 10.14 2.78
CA GLU A 182 -1.70 11.48 2.26
C GLU A 182 -0.35 11.97 1.77
N TRP A 183 -0.25 12.13 0.46
CA TRP A 183 0.97 12.45 -0.23
C TRP A 183 0.87 13.84 -0.85
N THR A 184 1.85 14.68 -0.55
CA THR A 184 2.01 16.02 -1.08
C THR A 184 3.44 16.20 -1.58
N LYS A 185 3.75 17.33 -2.21
CA LYS A 185 5.14 17.69 -2.56
C LYS A 185 6.07 17.80 -1.33
N ASP A 186 5.50 18.00 -0.14
CA ASP A 186 6.25 18.35 1.07
C ASP A 186 6.43 17.16 2.02
N LYS A 187 5.49 16.23 2.05
CA LYS A 187 5.48 15.07 2.95
C LYS A 187 4.56 13.95 2.47
N ILE A 188 4.80 12.75 3.02
CA ILE A 188 3.91 11.59 2.93
C ILE A 188 3.54 11.18 4.37
N ASP A 189 2.25 11.24 4.67
CA ASP A 189 1.68 10.77 5.94
C ASP A 189 0.96 9.44 5.71
N PHE A 190 1.12 8.48 6.63
CA PHE A 190 0.50 7.16 6.57
C PHE A 190 -0.51 6.96 7.68
N PHE A 191 -1.61 6.27 7.38
CA PHE A 191 -2.71 6.06 8.30
C PHE A 191 -3.19 4.62 8.29
N VAL A 192 -3.59 4.13 9.47
CA VAL A 192 -4.37 2.90 9.65
C VAL A 192 -5.60 3.26 10.49
N ASP A 193 -6.81 2.99 9.98
CA ASP A 193 -8.09 3.36 10.60
C ASP A 193 -8.11 4.81 11.14
N ASP A 194 -7.74 5.76 10.27
CA ASP A 194 -7.62 7.20 10.56
C ASP A 194 -6.53 7.61 11.57
N THR A 195 -5.81 6.65 12.14
CA THR A 195 -4.66 6.92 13.02
C THR A 195 -3.42 7.20 12.18
N LEU A 196 -2.84 8.40 12.30
CA LEU A 196 -1.53 8.72 11.71
C LEU A 196 -0.45 7.86 12.38
N VAL A 197 0.20 6.99 11.60
CA VAL A 197 1.22 6.06 12.11
C VAL A 197 2.64 6.48 11.77
N TYR A 198 2.84 7.17 10.65
CA TYR A 198 4.16 7.56 10.17
C TYR A 198 4.09 8.80 9.26
N THR A 199 5.08 9.67 9.36
CA THR A 199 5.27 10.82 8.47
C THR A 199 6.69 10.79 7.94
N PHE A 200 6.84 10.82 6.63
CA PHE A 200 8.11 11.06 5.95
C PHE A 200 8.14 12.49 5.40
N GLN A 201 8.97 13.34 6.01
CA GLN A 201 9.11 14.76 5.68
C GLN A 201 10.59 15.18 5.82
N PRO A 202 11.48 14.77 4.91
CA PRO A 202 12.87 15.19 4.96
C PRO A 202 12.98 16.70 4.71
N GLU A 203 13.89 17.36 5.45
CA GLU A 203 14.17 18.79 5.29
C GLU A 203 14.78 19.09 3.91
N ASN A 204 15.73 18.25 3.48
CA ASN A 204 16.35 18.33 2.15
C ASN A 204 15.73 17.29 1.21
N LYS A 205 15.14 17.74 0.09
CA LYS A 205 14.45 16.92 -0.91
C LYS A 205 15.22 16.81 -2.21
N THR A 206 16.43 16.25 -2.15
CA THR A 206 17.15 15.83 -3.36
C THR A 206 16.41 14.67 -4.04
N GLU A 207 16.63 14.41 -5.32
CA GLU A 207 16.00 13.27 -6.02
C GLU A 207 16.33 11.92 -5.35
N ALA A 208 17.51 11.79 -4.74
CA ALA A 208 17.91 10.57 -4.05
C ALA A 208 17.10 10.30 -2.76
N ILE A 209 16.65 11.36 -2.08
CA ILE A 209 15.89 11.32 -0.83
C ILE A 209 14.38 11.41 -1.09
N TRP A 210 13.98 12.14 -2.13
CA TRP A 210 12.61 12.46 -2.47
C TRP A 210 12.30 12.22 -3.95
N PRO A 211 12.28 10.95 -4.42
CA PRO A 211 11.85 10.59 -5.77
C PRO A 211 10.31 10.67 -5.95
N TYR A 212 9.60 11.35 -5.04
CA TYR A 212 8.14 11.37 -4.92
C TYR A 212 7.50 12.63 -5.54
N ASN A 213 8.18 13.28 -6.49
CA ASN A 213 7.65 14.41 -7.26
C ASN A 213 7.33 14.00 -8.70
N GLN A 214 6.73 12.82 -8.87
CA GLN A 214 6.36 12.21 -10.16
C GLN A 214 5.17 11.26 -9.97
N PRO A 215 4.53 10.76 -11.04
CA PRO A 215 3.49 9.75 -10.94
C PRO A 215 3.99 8.41 -10.39
N PHE A 216 3.13 7.73 -9.64
CA PHE A 216 3.31 6.39 -9.10
C PHE A 216 2.11 5.51 -9.50
N TYR A 217 2.35 4.21 -9.66
CA TYR A 217 1.32 3.21 -9.93
C TYR A 217 1.17 2.25 -8.75
N PHE A 218 -0.04 1.68 -8.57
CA PHE A 218 -0.33 0.73 -7.50
C PHE A 218 0.15 -0.68 -7.85
N ILE A 219 0.51 -1.43 -6.80
CA ILE A 219 0.72 -2.87 -6.80
C ILE A 219 -0.08 -3.48 -5.65
N VAL A 220 -0.73 -4.61 -5.92
CA VAL A 220 -1.40 -5.44 -4.92
C VAL A 220 -0.91 -6.87 -5.10
N ASN A 221 -0.38 -7.47 -4.03
CA ASN A 221 0.02 -8.87 -4.07
C ASN A 221 -0.08 -9.55 -2.70
N MET A 222 0.10 -10.88 -2.72
CA MET A 222 0.38 -11.66 -1.53
C MET A 222 1.53 -12.61 -1.82
N ALA A 223 2.74 -12.24 -1.38
CA ALA A 223 3.93 -13.08 -1.46
C ALA A 223 3.86 -14.23 -0.44
N ILE A 224 4.67 -15.27 -0.68
CA ILE A 224 4.82 -16.43 0.20
C ILE A 224 6.30 -16.70 0.44
N GLY A 225 6.71 -16.69 1.71
CA GLY A 225 8.10 -16.84 2.13
C GLY A 225 8.91 -15.58 1.84
N GLY A 226 10.03 -15.74 1.14
CA GLY A 226 11.01 -14.67 0.92
C GLY A 226 11.84 -14.34 2.16
N ASN A 227 12.85 -13.50 1.98
CA ASN A 227 13.75 -13.07 3.05
C ASN A 227 13.03 -12.21 4.11
N PHE A 228 11.99 -11.48 3.69
CA PHE A 228 11.19 -10.62 4.57
C PHE A 228 9.99 -11.35 5.18
N GLY A 229 9.09 -11.91 4.35
CA GLY A 229 7.92 -12.67 4.82
C GLY A 229 8.24 -14.01 5.50
N GLY A 230 9.42 -14.58 5.25
CA GLY A 230 9.88 -15.88 5.75
C GLY A 230 11.30 -15.82 6.37
N PRO A 231 12.22 -16.74 6.01
CA PRO A 231 12.13 -17.71 4.93
C PRO A 231 11.27 -18.94 5.27
N GLU A 232 11.03 -19.21 6.56
CA GLU A 232 10.11 -20.27 7.00
C GLU A 232 8.67 -19.98 6.58
N VAL A 233 7.97 -21.03 6.15
CA VAL A 233 6.55 -20.99 5.79
C VAL A 233 5.89 -22.17 6.50
N ASP A 234 4.75 -21.93 7.16
CA ASP A 234 3.91 -22.99 7.70
C ASP A 234 2.91 -23.43 6.63
N ASP A 235 3.14 -24.59 6.02
CA ASP A 235 2.31 -25.13 4.94
C ASP A 235 0.86 -25.39 5.36
N THR A 236 0.59 -25.57 6.66
CA THR A 236 -0.73 -25.92 7.17
C THR A 236 -1.73 -24.76 7.11
N ILE A 237 -1.24 -23.54 6.88
CA ILE A 237 -2.08 -22.33 6.83
C ILE A 237 -2.83 -22.20 5.50
N PHE A 238 -2.39 -22.89 4.44
CA PHE A 238 -2.95 -22.69 3.10
C PHE A 238 -4.26 -23.45 2.90
N PRO A 239 -5.23 -22.87 2.17
CA PRO A 239 -5.17 -21.58 1.49
C PRO A 239 -5.37 -20.37 2.41
N GLN A 240 -4.81 -19.21 2.04
CA GLN A 240 -5.00 -17.93 2.73
C GLN A 240 -5.55 -16.88 1.77
N ASP A 241 -6.48 -16.05 2.24
CA ASP A 241 -7.13 -15.00 1.46
C ASP A 241 -6.68 -13.61 1.93
N PHE A 242 -6.10 -12.83 1.00
CA PHE A 242 -5.97 -11.38 1.13
C PHE A 242 -7.12 -10.71 0.38
N ILE A 243 -7.94 -9.92 1.09
CA ILE A 243 -9.19 -9.41 0.54
C ILE A 243 -9.15 -7.88 0.51
N VAL A 244 -9.33 -7.29 -0.67
CA VAL A 244 -9.40 -5.83 -0.85
C VAL A 244 -10.81 -5.45 -1.28
N ASP A 245 -11.44 -4.58 -0.49
CA ASP A 245 -12.80 -4.08 -0.73
C ASP A 245 -12.81 -2.95 -1.76
N TYR A 246 -11.93 -1.98 -1.61
CA TYR A 246 -11.74 -0.92 -2.59
C TYR A 246 -10.32 -0.34 -2.55
N ILE A 247 -9.97 0.38 -3.61
CA ILE A 247 -8.86 1.33 -3.66
C ILE A 247 -9.40 2.65 -4.21
N ARG A 248 -9.15 3.75 -3.50
CA ARG A 248 -9.63 5.09 -3.85
C ARG A 248 -8.52 6.10 -3.83
N VAL A 249 -8.58 7.04 -4.76
CA VAL A 249 -7.67 8.18 -4.84
C VAL A 249 -8.47 9.47 -4.84
N TYR A 250 -8.05 10.41 -4.00
CA TYR A 250 -8.68 11.73 -3.85
C TYR A 250 -7.63 12.84 -4.06
N GLN A 251 -7.99 13.89 -4.77
CA GLN A 251 -7.13 15.06 -5.02
C GLN A 251 -7.86 16.38 -4.77
#